data_AF-A0A427Z7A6-F1
#
_entry.id   AF-A0A427Z7A6-F1
#
_cell.length_a   1.000
_cell.length_b   1.000
_cell.length_c   1.000
_cell.angle_alpha   90.00
_cell.angle_beta   90.00
_cell.angle_gamma   90.00
#
_symmetry.space_group_name_H-M   'P 1'
#
loop_
_entity.id
_entity.type
_entity.pdbx_description
1 polymer ?
#
loop_
_entity_poly.entity_id
_entity_poly.type
_entity_poly.pdbx_seq_one_letter_code
_entity_poly.pdbx_strand_id
1 'polypeptide(L)'
;MKNKYMKYIDKLQDLIDLEYPSQKLYPGIIQDIYNLTEHIELEENIDQISFFSLARRFVDETMDHKSEILVVLKQLEKELKKEK
;
A
#
# COMPACT_ATOMS: atom_id res chain seq x y z
N MET A 1 -1.54 3.95 18.66
CA MET A 1 -1.70 4.17 17.21
C MET A 1 -1.07 3.05 16.40
N LYS A 2 0.21 2.68 16.63
CA LYS A 2 0.90 1.55 15.96
C LYS A 2 0.04 0.32 15.63
N ASN A 3 -0.69 -0.21 16.61
CA ASN A 3 -1.34 -1.52 16.45
C ASN A 3 -2.51 -1.60 15.45
N LYS A 4 -3.10 -0.47 15.04
CA LYS A 4 -4.34 -0.47 14.25
C LYS A 4 -4.07 -0.61 12.75
N TYR A 5 -2.97 -0.02 12.29
CA TYR A 5 -2.56 -0.02 10.89
C TYR A 5 -1.63 -1.18 10.54
N MET A 6 -0.81 -1.65 11.49
CA MET A 6 0.19 -2.71 11.28
C MET A 6 -0.35 -3.92 10.53
N LYS A 7 -1.50 -4.47 10.94
CA LYS A 7 -2.10 -5.62 10.23
C LYS A 7 -2.36 -5.40 8.73
N TYR A 8 -2.56 -4.17 8.28
CA TYR A 8 -2.75 -3.84 6.86
C TYR A 8 -1.41 -3.60 6.16
N ILE A 9 -0.46 -2.99 6.87
CA ILE A 9 0.91 -2.71 6.42
C ILE A 9 1.64 -4.04 6.19
N ASP A 10 1.67 -4.90 7.21
CA ASP A 10 2.25 -6.25 7.18
C ASP A 10 1.65 -7.06 6.03
N LYS A 11 0.31 -7.03 5.90
CA LYS A 11 -0.37 -7.75 4.84
C LYS A 11 -0.04 -7.22 3.44
N LEU A 12 0.16 -5.91 3.27
CA LEU A 12 0.61 -5.35 1.99
C LEU A 12 2.04 -5.79 1.67
N GLN A 13 2.94 -5.78 2.66
CA GLN A 13 4.32 -6.25 2.49
C GLN A 13 4.34 -7.74 2.13
N ASP A 14 3.59 -8.59 2.84
CA ASP A 14 3.48 -10.02 2.56
C ASP A 14 2.96 -10.30 1.14
N LEU A 15 1.92 -9.57 0.70
CA LEU A 15 1.38 -9.72 -0.65
C LEU A 15 2.36 -9.27 -1.72
N ILE A 16 3.08 -8.17 -1.50
CA ILE A 16 4.11 -7.68 -2.42
C ILE A 16 5.28 -8.66 -2.49
N ASP A 17 5.71 -9.20 -1.35
CA ASP A 17 6.80 -10.17 -1.28
C ASP A 17 6.43 -11.50 -1.94
N LEU A 18 5.14 -11.86 -1.93
CA LEU A 18 4.63 -13.05 -2.57
C LEU A 18 4.42 -12.88 -4.08
N GLU A 19 3.72 -11.83 -4.49
CA GLU A 19 3.25 -11.64 -5.88
C GLU A 19 4.26 -10.85 -6.74
N TYR A 20 5.02 -9.94 -6.13
CA TYR A 20 5.90 -8.98 -6.81
C TYR A 20 7.29 -8.83 -6.14
N PRO A 21 7.98 -9.94 -5.80
CA PRO A 21 9.18 -9.91 -4.95
C PRO A 21 10.34 -9.09 -5.49
N SER A 22 10.46 -9.00 -6.82
CA SER A 22 11.55 -8.23 -7.46
C SER A 22 11.15 -6.77 -7.66
N GLN A 23 9.88 -6.50 -7.91
CA GLN A 23 9.38 -5.18 -8.28
C GLN A 23 9.40 -4.19 -7.11
N LYS A 24 9.42 -4.65 -5.86
CA LYS A 24 9.67 -3.78 -4.70
C LYS A 24 11.05 -3.10 -4.73
N LEU A 25 12.01 -3.66 -5.47
CA LEU A 25 13.38 -3.15 -5.56
C LEU A 25 13.58 -2.14 -6.69
N TYR A 26 12.60 -1.95 -7.58
CA TYR A 26 12.73 -1.11 -8.77
C TYR A 26 11.65 -0.03 -8.82
N PRO A 27 11.95 1.16 -9.40
CA PRO A 27 10.96 2.21 -9.55
C PRO A 27 9.71 1.73 -10.28
N GLY A 28 8.55 1.99 -9.67
CA GLY A 28 7.25 1.58 -10.18
C GLY A 28 6.20 1.53 -9.07
N ILE A 29 4.95 1.24 -9.43
CA ILE A 29 3.85 1.30 -8.47
C ILE A 29 3.97 0.30 -7.32
N ILE A 30 4.59 -0.87 -7.56
CA ILE A 30 4.83 -1.86 -6.51
C ILE A 30 5.76 -1.27 -5.44
N GLN A 31 6.86 -0.63 -5.85
CA GLN A 31 7.76 0.04 -4.93
C GLN A 31 7.08 1.23 -4.24
N ASP A 32 6.27 2.03 -4.95
CA ASP A 32 5.53 3.13 -4.33
C ASP A 32 4.59 2.64 -3.21
N ILE A 33 3.89 1.52 -3.42
CA ILE A 33 3.04 0.90 -2.40
C ILE A 33 3.88 0.31 -1.26
N TYR A 34 5.02 -0.32 -1.56
CA TYR A 34 5.93 -0.82 -0.54
C TYR A 34 6.47 0.31 0.33
N ASN A 35 6.94 1.41 -0.26
CA ASN A 35 7.42 2.58 0.49
C ASN A 35 6.32 3.21 1.34
N LEU A 36 5.06 3.26 0.86
CA LEU A 36 3.93 3.68 1.69
C LEU A 36 3.84 2.87 3.00
N THR A 37 4.09 1.55 2.94
CA THR A 37 4.09 0.71 4.16
C THR A 37 5.17 1.15 5.15
N GLU A 38 6.38 1.41 4.66
CA GLU A 38 7.51 1.88 5.48
C GLU A 38 7.24 3.27 6.07
N HIS A 39 6.72 4.21 5.27
CA HIS A 39 6.37 5.55 5.74
C HIS A 39 5.34 5.52 6.88
N ILE A 40 4.33 4.64 6.81
CA ILE A 40 3.34 4.49 7.89
C ILE A 40 3.98 3.86 9.13
N GLU A 41 4.82 2.85 8.96
CA GLU A 41 5.53 2.20 10.06
C GLU A 41 6.46 3.17 10.82
N LEU A 42 7.09 4.10 10.09
CA LEU A 42 7.93 5.17 10.62
C LEU A 42 7.15 6.39 11.14
N GLU A 43 5.82 6.36 11.09
CA GLU A 43 4.93 7.46 11.49
C GLU A 43 5.20 8.78 10.72
N GLU A 44 5.63 8.67 9.46
CA GLU A 44 5.87 9.81 8.58
C GLU A 44 4.58 10.44 8.06
N ASN A 45 4.66 11.70 7.59
CA ASN A 45 3.49 12.38 7.04
C ASN A 45 3.15 11.82 5.65
N ILE A 46 1.96 11.21 5.55
CA ILE A 46 1.41 10.63 4.32
C ILE A 46 0.24 11.44 3.73
N ASP A 47 0.02 12.68 4.17
CA ASP A 47 -1.16 13.47 3.79
C ASP A 47 -1.22 13.78 2.29
N GLN A 48 -0.07 13.79 1.64
CA GLN A 48 0.04 14.02 0.19
C GLN A 48 -0.21 12.76 -0.64
N ILE A 49 -0.31 11.59 -0.01
CA ILE A 49 -0.46 10.32 -0.71
C ILE A 49 -1.92 10.10 -1.12
N SER A 50 -2.14 9.93 -2.42
CA SER A 50 -3.44 9.62 -3.01
C SER A 50 -3.62 8.11 -3.16
N PHE A 51 -4.35 7.48 -2.25
CA PHE A 51 -4.72 6.05 -2.33
C PHE A 51 -5.46 5.69 -3.63
N PHE A 52 -6.28 6.61 -4.14
CA PHE A 52 -6.95 6.45 -5.43
C PHE A 52 -5.93 6.36 -6.59
N SER A 53 -4.93 7.26 -6.59
CA SER A 53 -3.89 7.25 -7.62
C SER A 53 -3.02 6.01 -7.54
N LEU A 54 -2.70 5.55 -6.32
CA LEU A 54 -1.98 4.29 -6.11
C LEU A 54 -2.75 3.09 -6.68
N ALA A 55 -4.03 2.96 -6.33
CA ALA A 55 -4.88 1.87 -6.82
C ALA A 55 -5.03 1.89 -8.35
N ARG A 56 -5.18 3.07 -8.95
CA ARG A 56 -5.29 3.20 -10.41
C ARG A 56 -3.99 2.81 -11.11
N ARG A 57 -2.86 3.37 -10.68
CA ARG A 57 -1.55 3.02 -11.25
C ARG A 57 -1.22 1.55 -11.05
N PHE A 58 -1.67 0.94 -9.95
CA PHE A 58 -1.46 -0.48 -9.70
C PHE A 58 -2.11 -1.28 -10.81
N VAL A 59 -3.40 -1.03 -11.05
CA VAL A 59 -4.16 -1.67 -12.12
C VAL A 59 -3.54 -1.40 -13.49
N ASP A 60 -3.11 -0.16 -13.77
CA ASP A 60 -2.56 0.20 -15.08
C ASP A 60 -1.20 -0.47 -15.34
N GLU A 61 -0.34 -0.61 -14.33
CA GLU A 61 1.00 -1.20 -14.48
C GLU A 61 1.00 -2.73 -14.35
N THR A 62 0.15 -3.32 -13.52
CA THR A 62 0.11 -4.79 -13.30
C THR A 62 -0.95 -5.50 -14.13
N MET A 63 -1.94 -4.76 -14.65
CA MET A 63 -3.18 -5.31 -15.24
C MET A 63 -4.00 -6.18 -14.28
N ASP A 64 -3.70 -6.16 -12.98
CA ASP A 64 -4.36 -6.98 -11.97
C ASP A 64 -5.52 -6.22 -11.30
N HIS A 65 -6.71 -6.39 -11.87
CA HIS A 65 -7.95 -5.81 -11.35
C HIS A 65 -8.52 -6.49 -10.11
N LYS A 66 -8.01 -7.68 -9.74
CA LYS A 66 -8.58 -8.52 -8.68
C LYS A 66 -7.61 -8.77 -7.54
N SER A 67 -6.40 -8.20 -7.59
CA SER A 67 -5.38 -8.34 -6.55
C SER A 67 -5.94 -8.00 -5.18
N GLU A 68 -5.55 -8.79 -4.19
CA GLU A 68 -5.85 -8.53 -2.79
C GLU A 68 -5.18 -7.24 -2.30
N ILE A 69 -4.09 -6.80 -2.94
CA ILE A 69 -3.41 -5.53 -2.66
C ILE A 69 -4.39 -4.35 -2.77
N LEU A 70 -5.26 -4.34 -3.78
CA LEU A 70 -6.27 -3.28 -3.96
C LEU A 70 -7.30 -3.27 -2.82
N VAL A 71 -7.67 -4.46 -2.33
CA VAL A 71 -8.61 -4.60 -1.22
C VAL A 71 -7.99 -4.07 0.06
N VAL A 72 -6.74 -4.44 0.34
CA VAL A 72 -6.02 -4.05 1.56
C VAL A 72 -5.71 -2.55 1.53
N LEU A 73 -5.27 -1.98 0.40
CA LEU A 73 -5.08 -0.53 0.22
C LEU A 73 -6.34 0.26 0.57
N LYS A 74 -7.51 -0.19 0.10
CA LYS A 74 -8.80 0.45 0.40
C LYS A 74 -9.18 0.35 1.88
N GLN A 75 -8.84 -0.75 2.54
CA GLN A 75 -9.09 -0.91 3.98
C GLN A 75 -8.18 0.00 4.80
N LEU A 76 -6.90 0.08 4.43
CA LEU A 76 -5.92 0.97 5.06
C LEU A 76 -6.36 2.44 4.94
N GLU A 77 -6.75 2.89 3.75
CA GLU A 77 -7.26 4.25 3.53
C GLU A 77 -8.45 4.57 4.47
N LYS A 78 -9.40 3.64 4.60
CA LYS A 78 -10.57 3.82 5.46
C LYS A 78 -10.18 3.97 6.92
N GLU A 79 -9.23 3.18 7.41
CA GLU A 79 -8.80 3.27 8.80
C GLU A 79 -8.00 4.56 9.06
N LEU A 80 -7.18 5.01 8.11
CA LEU A 80 -6.41 6.25 8.23
C LEU A 80 -7.34 7.48 8.27
N LYS A 81 -8.42 7.46 7.48
CA LYS A 81 -9.43 8.53 7.48
C LYS A 81 -10.29 8.59 8.73
N LYS A 82 -10.37 7.53 9.53
CA LYS A 82 -11.11 7.55 10.81
C LYS A 82 -10.38 8.33 11.90
N GLU A 83 -9.10 8.62 11.71
CA GLU A 83 -8.26 9.36 12.67
C GLU A 83 -8.05 10.82 12.28
N LYS A 84 -8.63 11.25 11.14
CA LYS A 84 -8.74 12.65 10.73
C LYS A 84 -10.11 13.21 11.09
#